data_AF-A0A560WGG9-F1
#
_entry.id   AF-A0A560WGG9-F1
#
_cell.length_a   1.000
_cell.length_b   1.000
_cell.length_c   1.000
_cell.angle_alpha   90.00
_cell.angle_beta   90.00
_cell.angle_gamma   90.00
#
_symmetry.space_group_name_H-M   'P 1'
#
loop_
_entity.id
_entity.type
_entity.pdbx_description
1 polymer ?
#
loop_
_entity_poly.entity_id
_entity_poly.type
_entity_poly.pdbx_seq_one_letter_code
_entity_poly.pdbx_strand_id
1 'polypeptide(L)' 'MVDKQPAKARRGRPRLRAISADQPVRVELRLAPDVARWLFAVADDTGRTVSAVGESALLAGLGKERAM' A
#
# COMPACT_ATOMS: atom_id res chain seq x y z
N MET A 1 0.63 -22.09 36.62
CA MET A 1 -0.03 -21.15 35.68
C MET A 1 1.08 -20.47 34.91
N VAL A 2 1.18 -20.68 33.59
CA VAL A 2 2.22 -20.05 32.77
C VAL A 2 1.57 -18.86 32.06
N ASP A 3 1.91 -17.66 32.52
CA ASP A 3 1.52 -16.41 31.88
C ASP A 3 2.12 -16.33 30.47
N LYS A 4 1.29 -16.52 29.45
CA LYS A 4 1.62 -16.19 28.06
C LYS A 4 1.66 -14.67 27.93
N GLN A 5 2.84 -14.07 28.09
CA GLN A 5 3.05 -12.69 27.69
C GLN A 5 2.75 -12.52 26.18
N PRO A 6 2.02 -11.47 25.76
CA PRO A 6 1.81 -11.19 24.35
C PRO A 6 3.16 -10.77 23.74
N ALA A 7 3.60 -11.55 22.75
CA ALA A 7 4.82 -11.27 22.02
C ALA A 7 4.73 -9.87 21.40
N LYS A 8 5.55 -8.93 21.89
CA LYS A 8 5.73 -7.60 21.29
C LYS A 8 5.94 -7.77 19.79
N ALA A 9 5.08 -7.13 19.00
CA ALA A 9 5.22 -7.04 17.55
C ALA A 9 6.61 -6.46 17.23
N ARG A 10 7.53 -7.32 16.81
CA ARG A 10 8.87 -6.90 16.38
C ARG A 10 8.69 -6.10 15.10
N ARG A 11 8.88 -4.78 15.17
CA ARG A 11 9.05 -3.91 13.99
C ARG A 11 10.38 -4.26 13.31
N GLY A 12 10.43 -5.41 12.66
CA GLY A 12 11.48 -5.76 11.70
C GLY A 12 11.09 -5.23 10.32
N ARG A 13 12.06 -4.71 9.55
CA ARG A 13 11.86 -4.39 8.14
C ARG A 13 11.11 -5.54 7.45
N PRO A 14 10.14 -5.26 6.56
CA PRO A 14 9.47 -6.30 5.80
C PRO A 14 10.55 -7.14 5.11
N ARG A 15 10.66 -8.42 5.47
CA ARG A 15 11.52 -9.34 4.74
C ARG A 15 10.83 -9.56 3.40
N LEU A 16 11.37 -9.02 2.31
CA LEU A 16 10.78 -9.11 0.96
C LEU A 16 10.40 -10.55 0.58
N ARG A 17 11.15 -11.55 1.08
CA ARG A 17 10.89 -12.98 0.90
C ARG A 17 9.62 -13.52 1.59
N ALA A 18 8.97 -12.72 2.45
CA ALA A 18 7.74 -13.10 3.16
C ALA A 18 6.47 -12.59 2.46
N ILE A 19 6.60 -11.81 1.39
CA ILE A 19 5.47 -11.30 0.63
C ILE A 19 5.13 -12.37 -0.43
N SER A 20 4.03 -13.10 -0.22
CA SER A 20 3.52 -14.05 -1.21
C SER A 20 3.07 -13.31 -2.47
N ALA A 21 3.42 -13.84 -3.64
CA ALA A 21 2.96 -13.31 -4.92
C ALA A 21 1.46 -13.58 -5.19
N ASP A 22 0.87 -14.51 -4.45
CA ASP A 22 -0.49 -14.99 -4.67
C ASP A 22 -1.53 -14.27 -3.79
N GLN A 23 -1.09 -13.34 -2.94
CA GLN A 23 -1.98 -12.65 -2.00
C GLN A 23 -1.79 -11.13 -2.05
N PRO A 24 -2.89 -10.36 -2.04
CA PRO A 24 -2.81 -8.91 -1.97
C PRO A 24 -2.21 -8.48 -0.63
N VAL A 25 -1.33 -7.46 -0.67
CA VAL A 25 -0.70 -6.89 0.51
C VAL A 25 -1.24 -5.49 0.78
N ARG A 26 -1.60 -5.22 2.03
CA ARG A 26 -2.01 -3.87 2.45
C ARG A 26 -0.78 -2.99 2.65
N VAL A 27 -0.77 -1.84 1.98
CA VAL A 27 0.24 -0.79 2.14
C VAL A 27 -0.44 0.48 2.61
N GLU A 28 0.17 1.17 3.58
CA GLU A 28 -0.26 2.49 4.02
C GLU A 28 0.63 3.55 3.38
N LEU A 29 0.04 4.54 2.72
CA LEU A 29 0.73 5.63 2.05
C LEU A 29 0.50 6.93 2.81
N ARG A 30 1.58 7.68 3.05
CA ARG A 30 1.51 9.04 3.57
C ARG A 30 1.65 10.01 2.41
N LEU A 31 0.57 10.72 2.10
CA LEU A 31 0.50 11.64 0.97
C LEU A 31 0.35 13.08 1.48
N ALA A 32 0.83 14.04 0.68
CA ALA A 32 0.48 15.43 0.91
C ALA A 32 -1.04 15.62 0.75
N PRO A 33 -1.70 16.50 1.53
CA PRO A 33 -3.16 16.62 1.54
C PRO A 33 -3.78 16.92 0.17
N ASP A 34 -3.12 17.74 -0.62
CA ASP A 34 -3.43 18.09 -1.99
C ASP A 34 -3.38 16.87 -2.93
N VAL A 35 -2.34 16.04 -2.83
CA VAL A 35 -2.24 14.78 -3.58
C VAL A 35 -3.35 13.81 -3.17
N ALA A 36 -3.65 13.71 -1.87
CA ALA A 36 -4.76 12.89 -1.40
C ALA A 36 -6.09 13.37 -1.99
N ARG A 37 -6.39 14.68 -1.95
CA ARG A 37 -7.61 15.24 -2.54
C ARG A 37 -7.77 14.88 -4.01
N TRP A 38 -6.70 15.01 -4.80
CA TRP A 38 -6.70 14.60 -6.20
C TRP A 38 -7.02 13.11 -6.38
N LEU A 39 -6.42 12.24 -5.54
CA LEU A 39 -6.69 10.80 -5.58
C LEU A 39 -8.17 10.49 -5.32
N PHE A 40 -8.78 11.14 -4.33
CA PHE A 40 -10.20 10.96 -4.00
C PHE A 40 -11.11 11.52 -5.10
N ALA A 41 -10.79 12.68 -5.67
CA ALA A 41 -11.56 13.27 -6.77
C ALA A 41 -11.60 12.36 -8.01
N VAL A 42 -10.44 11.81 -8.42
CA VAL A 42 -10.38 10.87 -9.55
C VAL A 42 -11.18 9.60 -9.28
N ALA A 43 -11.18 9.11 -8.04
CA ALA A 43 -11.99 7.95 -7.66
C ALA A 43 -13.49 8.22 -7.84
N ASP A 44 -13.95 9.39 -7.39
CA ASP A 44 -15.33 9.87 -7.55
C ASP A 44 -15.71 10.02 -9.03
N ASP A 45 -14.90 10.76 -9.80
CA ASP A 45 -15.13 11.04 -11.22
C ASP A 45 -15.21 9.76 -12.08
N THR A 46 -14.45 8.73 -11.73
CA THR A 46 -14.37 7.48 -12.49
C THR A 46 -15.29 6.38 -11.96
N GLY A 47 -15.95 6.59 -10.82
CA GLY A 47 -16.71 5.56 -10.11
C GLY A 47 -15.86 4.39 -9.63
N ARG A 48 -14.53 4.56 -9.52
CA ARG A 48 -13.59 3.53 -9.06
C ARG A 48 -13.30 3.72 -7.58
N THR A 49 -12.81 2.66 -6.92
CA THR A 49 -12.34 2.79 -5.54
C THR A 49 -11.01 3.54 -5.49
N VAL A 50 -10.78 4.28 -4.40
CA VAL A 50 -9.52 4.98 -4.13
C VAL A 50 -8.33 4.02 -4.19
N SER A 51 -8.50 2.78 -3.71
CA SER A 51 -7.48 1.74 -3.79
C SER A 51 -7.14 1.34 -5.23
N ALA A 52 -8.14 1.19 -6.11
CA ALA A 52 -7.92 0.83 -7.51
C ALA A 52 -7.25 1.97 -8.31
N VAL A 53 -7.61 3.22 -8.01
CA VAL A 53 -6.95 4.41 -8.58
C VAL A 53 -5.50 4.46 -8.10
N GLY A 54 -5.26 4.29 -6.79
CA GLY A 54 -3.92 4.28 -6.21
C GLY A 54 -3.03 3.16 -6.75
N GLU A 55 -3.57 1.95 -6.91
CA GLU A 55 -2.87 0.82 -7.52
C GLU A 55 -2.46 1.12 -8.96
N SER A 56 -3.38 1.69 -9.76
CA SER A 56 -3.10 2.03 -11.16
C SER A 56 -1.99 3.09 -11.27
N ALA A 57 -2.04 4.11 -10.42
CA ALA A 57 -1.03 5.16 -10.36
C ALA A 57 0.35 4.61 -9.93
N LEU A 58 0.36 3.70 -8.94
CA LEU A 58 1.57 3.07 -8.45
C LEU A 58 2.21 2.16 -9.52
N LEU A 59 1.42 1.34 -10.20
CA LEU A 59 1.89 0.50 -11.30
C LEU A 59 2.50 1.33 -12.44
N ALA A 60 1.85 2.42 -12.83
CA ALA A 60 2.35 3.32 -13.86
C ALA A 60 3.66 3.99 -13.46
N GLY A 61 3.79 4.42 -12.20
CA GLY A 61 5.02 5.01 -11.66
C GLY A 61 6.18 4.01 -11.60
N LEU A 62 5.94 2.84 -10.99
CA LEU A 62 6.95 1.78 -10.88
C LEU A 62 7.39 1.24 -12.24
N GLY A 63 6.48 1.17 -13.22
CA GLY A 63 6.81 0.79 -14.58
C GLY A 63 7.81 1.74 -15.23
N LYS A 64 7.68 3.06 -14.99
CA LYS A 64 8.62 4.07 -15.48
C LYS A 64 9.99 3.96 -14.80
N GLU A 65 10.00 3.83 -13.48
CA GLU A 65 11.25 3.67 -12.69
C GLU A 65 12.03 2.41 -13.08
N ARG A 66 11.34 1.31 -13.40
CA ARG A 66 11.98 0.06 -13.84
C ARG A 66 12.54 0.14 -15.27
N ALA A 67 12.06 1.07 -16.08
CA ALA A 67 12.53 1.26 -17.46
C ALA A 67 13.71 2.25 -17.58
N MET A 68 14.09 2.88 -16.46
CA MET A 68 15.23 3.79 -16.33
C MET A 68 16.45 3.05 -15.81
#